data_AF-A0A7C4BNB1-F1
#
_entry.id   AF-A0A7C4BNB1-F1
#
_cell.length_a   1.000
_cell.length_b   1.000
_cell.length_c   1.000
_cell.angle_alpha   90.00
_cell.angle_beta   90.00
_cell.angle_gamma   90.00
#
_symmetry.space_group_name_H-M   'P 1'
#
loop_
_entity.id
_entity.type
_entity.pdbx_description
1 polymer ?
#
loop_
_entity_poly.entity_id
_entity_poly.type
_entity_poly.pdbx_seq_one_letter_code
_entity_poly.pdbx_strand_id
1 'polypeptide(L)'
;MAITIEEIKYTPDPMVAGGKVNATFKIKSDEEIASVKLYTPDYRTLEAKKAGDGIYTLESDVPYDAPSGTHDITLVVTDTKGDVTRKYGQIKIG
;
A
#
# COMPACT_ATOMS: atom_id res chain seq x y z
N MET A 1 20.35 -6.21 -5.67
CA MET A 1 18.96 -6.03 -6.14
C MET A 1 18.42 -4.74 -5.61
N ALA A 2 17.75 -3.94 -6.46
CA ALA A 2 17.17 -2.67 -6.05
C ALA A 2 15.66 -2.66 -6.32
N ILE A 3 14.86 -3.05 -5.32
CA ILE A 3 13.43 -2.72 -5.32
C ILE A 3 13.33 -1.25 -4.91
N THR A 4 12.68 -0.43 -5.75
CA THR A 4 12.43 0.98 -5.51
C THR A 4 10.93 1.24 -5.57
N ILE A 5 10.38 1.79 -4.49
CA ILE A 5 9.00 2.25 -4.45
C ILE A 5 9.00 3.71 -4.89
N GLU A 6 8.58 3.95 -6.14
CA GLU A 6 8.61 5.26 -6.79
C GLU A 6 7.45 6.14 -6.35
N GLU A 7 6.26 5.55 -6.21
CA GLU A 7 5.05 6.30 -5.92
C GLU A 7 4.06 5.49 -5.07
N ILE A 8 3.36 6.19 -4.17
CA ILE A 8 2.25 5.68 -3.40
C ILE A 8 1.13 6.74 -3.46
N LYS A 9 -0.05 6.36 -3.96
CA LYS A 9 -1.22 7.23 -4.07
C LYS A 9 -2.43 6.57 -3.41
N TYR A 10 -3.25 7.40 -2.77
CA TYR A 10 -4.51 7.00 -2.15
C TYR A 10 -5.64 7.89 -2.67
N THR A 11 -6.77 7.29 -3.00
CA THR A 11 -7.97 8.00 -3.45
C THR A 11 -9.20 7.43 -2.73
N PRO A 12 -9.94 8.24 -1.95
CA PRO A 12 -9.69 9.65 -1.63
C PRO A 12 -8.52 9.86 -0.64
N ASP A 13 -7.95 11.08 -0.64
CA ASP A 13 -6.99 11.59 0.36
C ASP A 13 -7.43 13.00 0.80
N PRO A 14 -7.87 13.21 2.06
CA PRO A 14 -7.97 12.21 3.12
C PRO A 14 -9.03 11.14 2.84
N MET A 15 -8.79 9.95 3.39
CA MET A 15 -9.71 8.82 3.35
C MET A 15 -10.93 9.10 4.23
N VAL A 16 -12.09 8.55 3.85
CA VAL A 16 -13.35 8.73 4.59
C VAL A 16 -13.67 7.46 5.36
N ALA A 17 -13.94 7.58 6.67
CA ALA A 17 -14.35 6.44 7.49
C ALA A 17 -15.65 5.80 6.96
N GLY A 18 -15.71 4.47 6.90
CA GLY A 18 -16.80 3.73 6.26
C GLY A 18 -16.84 3.81 4.73
N GLY A 19 -15.91 4.56 4.13
CA GLY A 19 -15.77 4.70 2.69
C GLY A 19 -14.81 3.69 2.08
N LYS A 20 -14.77 3.66 0.74
CA LYS A 20 -13.78 2.90 -0.02
C LYS A 20 -12.54 3.74 -0.28
N VAL A 21 -11.39 3.10 -0.23
CA VAL A 21 -10.12 3.66 -0.66
C VAL A 21 -9.47 2.79 -1.74
N ASN A 22 -8.95 3.47 -2.75
CA ASN A 22 -8.11 2.88 -3.79
C ASN A 22 -6.68 3.34 -3.59
N ALA A 23 -5.77 2.39 -3.41
CA ALA A 23 -4.34 2.64 -3.34
C ALA A 23 -3.66 2.17 -4.62
N THR A 24 -2.74 2.99 -5.13
CA THR A 24 -1.90 2.68 -6.29
C THR A 24 -0.44 2.82 -5.89
N PHE A 25 0.35 1.77 -6.17
CA PHE A 25 1.78 1.71 -5.90
C PHE A 25 2.53 1.57 -7.22
N LYS A 26 3.55 2.40 -7.42
CA LYS A 26 4.48 2.26 -8.54
C LYS A 26 5.81 1.75 -8.01
N ILE A 27 6.20 0.55 -8.44
CA ILE A 27 7.34 -0.19 -7.96
C ILE A 27 8.24 -0.51 -9.15
N LYS A 28 9.50 -0.12 -9.05
CA LYS A 28 10.55 -0.49 -9.99
C LYS A 28 11.43 -1.56 -9.33
N SER A 29 11.70 -2.63 -10.05
CA SER A 29 12.54 -3.73 -9.57
C SER A 29 13.27 -4.34 -10.75
N ASP A 30 14.51 -4.79 -10.51
CA ASP A 30 15.29 -5.56 -11.50
C ASP A 30 14.75 -6.98 -11.66
N GLU A 31 13.99 -7.46 -10.67
CA GLU A 31 13.41 -8.80 -10.60
C GLU A 31 11.89 -8.74 -10.51
N GLU A 32 11.23 -9.86 -10.84
CA GLU A 32 9.78 -9.96 -10.72
C GLU A 32 9.33 -9.87 -9.25
N ILE A 33 8.30 -9.07 -8.99
CA ILE A 33 7.73 -8.93 -7.65
C ILE A 33 6.80 -10.10 -7.35
N ALA A 34 7.06 -10.81 -6.25
CA ALA A 34 6.23 -11.90 -5.77
C ALA A 34 5.01 -11.41 -4.97
N SER A 35 5.17 -10.37 -4.14
CA SER A 35 4.04 -9.80 -3.38
C SER A 35 4.24 -8.33 -3.01
N VAL A 36 3.12 -7.62 -2.88
CA VAL A 36 3.05 -6.23 -2.40
C VAL A 36 2.02 -6.16 -1.29
N LYS A 37 2.48 -6.02 -0.05
CA LYS A 37 1.64 -6.06 1.16
C LYS A 37 1.64 -4.72 1.86
N LEU A 38 0.46 -4.24 2.24
CA LEU A 38 0.27 -3.05 3.05
C LEU A 38 -0.18 -3.47 4.45
N TYR A 39 0.61 -3.09 5.45
CA TYR A 39 0.23 -3.19 6.85
C TYR A 39 -0.48 -1.91 7.27
N THR A 40 -1.71 -2.06 7.73
CA THR A 40 -2.60 -0.97 8.14
C THR A 40 -2.51 -0.72 9.65
N PRO A 41 -2.99 0.44 10.13
CA PRO A 41 -2.89 0.82 11.54
C PRO A 41 -3.68 -0.10 12.48
N ASP A 42 -4.71 -0.77 11.97
CA ASP A 42 -5.54 -1.75 12.66
C ASP A 42 -4.97 -3.18 12.60
N TYR A 43 -3.67 -3.31 12.31
CA TYR A 43 -2.92 -4.58 12.23
C TYR A 43 -3.40 -5.53 11.13
N ARG A 44 -4.16 -5.05 10.15
CA ARG A 44 -4.51 -5.86 8.98
C ARG A 44 -3.37 -5.87 7.97
N THR A 45 -3.33 -6.94 7.20
CA THR A 45 -2.44 -7.07 6.05
C THR A 45 -3.30 -7.12 4.80
N LEU A 46 -3.10 -6.15 3.91
CA LEU A 46 -3.77 -6.07 2.63
C LEU A 46 -2.76 -6.38 1.53
N GLU A 47 -3.18 -7.08 0.48
CA GLU A 47 -2.31 -7.45 -0.63
C GLU A 47 -2.76 -6.79 -1.92
N ALA A 48 -1.85 -6.05 -2.55
CA ALA A 48 -2.11 -5.34 -3.79
C ALA A 48 -1.98 -6.30 -4.99
N LYS A 49 -2.81 -6.08 -6.00
CA LYS A 49 -2.83 -6.84 -7.24
C LYS A 49 -1.99 -6.12 -8.30
N LYS A 50 -1.24 -6.88 -9.09
CA LYS A 50 -0.50 -6.34 -10.24
C LYS A 50 -1.50 -5.83 -11.28
N ALA A 51 -1.37 -4.57 -11.68
CA ALA A 51 -2.25 -3.88 -12.63
C ALA A 51 -1.54 -3.52 -13.95
N GLY A 52 -0.22 -3.73 -14.05
CA GLY A 52 0.58 -3.43 -15.23
C GLY A 52 2.04 -3.24 -14.89
N ASP A 53 2.84 -2.73 -15.83
CA ASP A 53 4.30 -2.51 -15.73
C ASP A 53 4.74 -1.81 -14.44
N GLY A 54 5.02 -2.58 -13.39
CA GLY A 54 5.39 -2.07 -12.07
C GLY A 54 4.27 -1.37 -11.30
N ILE A 55 3.02 -1.44 -11.77
CA ILE A 55 1.86 -0.82 -11.11
C ILE A 55 1.08 -1.88 -10.34
N TYR A 56 0.79 -1.58 -9.08
CA TYR A 56 0.01 -2.42 -8.18
C TYR A 56 -1.14 -1.62 -7.59
N THR A 57 -2.33 -2.22 -7.53
CA THR A 57 -3.54 -1.57 -7.00
C THR A 57 -4.14 -2.37 -5.87
N LEU A 58 -4.73 -1.67 -4.91
CA LEU A 58 -5.43 -2.24 -3.77
C LEU A 58 -6.71 -1.44 -3.52
N GLU A 59 -7.84 -2.13 -3.52
CA GLU A 59 -9.12 -1.56 -3.06
C GLU A 59 -9.42 -2.11 -1.66
N SER A 60 -9.79 -1.25 -0.73
CA SER A 60 -10.18 -1.65 0.63
C SER A 60 -11.23 -0.72 1.21
N ASP A 61 -11.98 -1.21 2.18
CA ASP A 61 -12.93 -0.44 2.96
C ASP A 61 -12.25 0.11 4.22
N VAL A 62 -12.39 1.41 4.46
CA VAL A 62 -11.94 2.07 5.69
C VAL A 62 -12.95 1.75 6.78
N PRO A 63 -12.54 1.25 7.96
CA PRO A 63 -13.48 0.96 9.04
C PRO A 63 -14.34 2.18 9.42
N TYR A 64 -15.61 1.95 9.78
CA TYR A 64 -16.54 3.02 10.18
C TYR A 64 -16.12 3.70 11.49
N ASP A 65 -15.46 2.95 12.36
CA ASP A 65 -14.91 3.38 13.64
C ASP A 65 -13.45 3.84 13.55
N ALA A 66 -12.91 3.98 12.33
CA ALA A 66 -11.55 4.45 12.15
C ALA A 66 -11.40 5.90 12.70
N PRO A 67 -10.50 6.14 13.66
CA PRO A 67 -10.31 7.46 14.22
C PRO A 67 -9.79 8.44 13.15
N SER A 68 -10.31 9.66 13.16
CA SER A 68 -9.77 10.72 12.31
C SER A 68 -8.34 11.09 12.72
N GLY A 69 -7.55 11.53 11.75
CA GLY A 69 -6.15 11.90 11.96
C GLY A 69 -5.21 11.24 10.97
N THR A 70 -3.92 11.31 11.31
CA THR A 70 -2.84 10.71 10.52
C THR A 70 -2.42 9.39 11.15
N HIS A 71 -2.32 8.34 10.33
CA HIS A 71 -1.95 7.01 10.78
C HIS A 71 -0.76 6.47 9.99
N ASP A 72 0.13 5.78 10.68
CA ASP A 72 1.29 5.17 10.08
C ASP A 72 0.94 3.85 9.38
N ILE A 73 1.55 3.63 8.24
CA ILE A 73 1.42 2.41 7.45
C ILE A 73 2.78 1.91 7.01
N THR A 74 2.86 0.62 6.69
CA THR A 74 4.08 0.03 6.14
C THR A 74 3.76 -0.74 4.87
N LEU A 75 4.34 -0.32 3.75
CA LEU A 75 4.34 -1.08 2.51
C LEU A 75 5.54 -2.00 2.49
N VAL A 76 5.31 -3.28 2.23
CA VAL A 76 6.34 -4.31 2.12
C VAL A 76 6.23 -4.98 0.77
N VAL A 77 7.33 -4.93 0.03
CA VAL A 77 7.46 -5.48 -1.31
C VAL A 77 8.48 -6.61 -1.24
N THR A 78 8.09 -7.78 -1.74
CA THR A 78 8.95 -8.96 -1.81
C THR A 78 9.03 -9.42 -3.25
N ASP A 79 10.23 -9.66 -3.76
CA ASP A 79 10.43 -10.26 -5.08
C ASP A 79 10.50 -11.80 -5.07
N THR A 80 10.57 -12.38 -6.26
CA THR A 80 10.60 -13.84 -6.47
C THR A 80 11.89 -14.51 -5.96
N LYS A 81 12.94 -13.74 -5.69
CA LYS A 81 14.17 -14.24 -5.07
C LYS A 81 14.13 -14.15 -3.53
N GLY A 82 13.12 -13.48 -2.98
CA GLY A 82 12.88 -13.35 -1.56
C GLY A 82 13.49 -12.09 -0.93
N ASP A 83 14.04 -11.17 -1.73
CA ASP A 83 14.50 -9.89 -1.21
C ASP A 83 13.29 -9.01 -0.87
N VAL A 84 13.42 -8.27 0.25
CA VAL A 84 12.32 -7.51 0.86
C VAL A 84 12.71 -6.05 1.00
N THR A 85 11.85 -5.16 0.49
CA THR A 85 11.95 -3.71 0.71
C THR A 85 10.73 -3.20 1.46
N ARG A 86 10.97 -2.30 2.41
CA ARG A 86 9.93 -1.68 3.23
C ARG A 86 9.90 -0.18 3.04
N LYS A 87 8.70 0.40 2.96
CA LYS A 87 8.49 1.84 2.93
C LYS A 87 7.46 2.20 3.99
N TYR A 88 7.87 3.09 4.89
CA TYR A 88 6.97 3.70 5.86
C TYR A 88 6.27 4.89 5.21
N GLY A 89 4.99 5.02 5.47
CA GLY A 89 4.15 6.10 4.96
C GLY A 89 3.10 6.49 5.98
N GLN A 90 2.36 7.54 5.64
CA GLN A 90 1.27 8.03 6.46
C GLN A 90 0.03 8.18 5.60
N ILE A 91 -1.12 7.83 6.17
CA ILE A 91 -2.44 8.03 5.57
C ILE A 91 -3.27 8.94 6.46
N LYS A 92 -4.17 9.71 5.86
CA LYS A 92 -5.06 10.61 6.59
C LYS A 92 -6.48 10.10 6.51
N ILE A 93 -7.18 10.13 7.65
CA ILE A 93 -8.61 9.84 7.74
C ILE A 93 -9.29 11.13 8.22
N GLY A 94 -10.29 11.62 7.49
CA GLY A 94 -10.94 12.91 7.72
C GLY A 94 -12.41 12.91 7.36
#